data_AF-A0AAE0MLQ1-F1
#
_entry.id   AF-A0AAE0MLQ1-F1
#
_cell.length_a   1.000
_cell.length_b   1.000
_cell.length_c   1.000
_cell.angle_alpha   90.00
_cell.angle_beta   90.00
_cell.angle_gamma   90.00
#
_symmetry.space_group_name_H-M   'P 1'
#
loop_
_entity.id
_entity.type
_entity.pdbx_description
1 polymer ?
#
loop_
_entity_poly.entity_id
_entity_poly.type
_entity_poly.pdbx_seq_one_letter_code
_entity_poly.pdbx_strand_id
1 'polypeptide(L)'
;MAADSPSPDTQLPPTTLTSRTQTQVSPTFLFYVPSFDLAVVGIVVFTGLAALHTVLSIRTRTVYLTLLPKAAMMMAAGMVLRLILSTNTAQTVVFIVMSILLSVPGSFLGMSLMMTYTRLVWWITPRQHRDTATLWLPPAFHTVCLCGAQMVGDSLILLGSGLAIRPAPAHLATVGALVDMLVWGVFSALVIRFMFISRRGRWVMERRVRDRSMELGMALSVASVLLSIRGVMQVLEKDAMIWQINHPSGIHDQTSPPSIVSTDEWPTYVFDFLPDALILILMVVYFPGIYLPRPLLGFWTASDRLRREGSRETAMLGGESDETSAGAT
;
A
#
# COMPACT_ATOMS: atom_id res chain seq x y z
N MET A 1 -73.43 -26.65 -42.11
CA MET A 1 -73.29 -27.48 -40.89
C MET A 1 -72.56 -28.74 -41.33
N ALA A 2 -71.23 -28.73 -41.35
CA ALA A 2 -70.32 -28.87 -40.19
C ALA A 2 -70.44 -30.24 -39.53
N ALA A 3 -69.50 -31.14 -39.85
CA ALA A 3 -68.90 -32.11 -38.93
C ALA A 3 -67.80 -32.88 -39.68
N ASP A 4 -66.59 -32.32 -39.60
CA ASP A 4 -65.32 -32.97 -39.94
C ASP A 4 -65.04 -34.15 -39.01
N SER A 5 -64.52 -35.22 -39.60
CA SER A 5 -63.90 -36.37 -38.95
C SER A 5 -62.50 -36.04 -38.43
N PRO A 6 -62.14 -36.36 -37.17
CA PRO A 6 -60.76 -36.32 -36.73
C PRO A 6 -60.04 -37.68 -36.90
N SER A 7 -58.88 -37.60 -37.55
CA SER A 7 -57.82 -38.62 -37.63
C SER A 7 -57.18 -38.87 -36.26
N PRO A 8 -56.67 -40.10 -36.01
CA PRO A 8 -55.87 -40.41 -34.83
C PRO A 8 -54.41 -39.98 -34.99
N ASP A 9 -53.67 -40.04 -33.89
CA ASP A 9 -52.21 -40.01 -33.76
C ASP A 9 -51.51 -38.65 -33.72
N THR A 10 -51.36 -38.12 -32.50
CA THR A 10 -50.17 -37.36 -32.13
C THR A 10 -49.76 -37.77 -30.71
N GLN A 11 -48.91 -38.80 -30.63
CA GLN A 11 -48.17 -39.12 -29.41
C GLN A 11 -47.22 -37.97 -29.09
N LEU A 12 -47.46 -37.29 -27.97
CA LEU A 12 -46.51 -36.37 -27.36
C LEU A 12 -45.34 -37.20 -26.78
N PRO A 13 -44.07 -36.84 -27.07
CA PRO A 13 -42.94 -37.51 -26.44
C PRO A 13 -42.87 -37.15 -24.95
N PRO A 14 -42.39 -38.08 -24.10
CA PRO A 14 -42.29 -37.86 -22.67
C PRO A 14 -41.31 -36.73 -22.37
N THR A 15 -41.76 -35.78 -21.56
CA THR A 15 -40.98 -34.69 -20.97
C THR A 15 -39.85 -35.27 -20.13
N THR A 16 -38.73 -35.59 -20.77
CA THR A 16 -37.46 -35.85 -20.10
C THR A 16 -37.00 -34.56 -19.43
N LEU A 17 -37.13 -34.53 -18.11
CA LEU A 17 -36.40 -33.65 -17.19
C LEU A 17 -34.89 -33.92 -17.34
N THR A 18 -34.29 -33.42 -18.42
CA THR A 18 -32.83 -33.33 -18.54
C THR A 18 -32.35 -32.19 -17.66
N SER A 19 -31.93 -32.58 -16.46
CA SER A 19 -30.62 -32.24 -15.90
C SER A 19 -30.04 -30.89 -16.36
N ARG A 20 -30.24 -29.87 -15.52
CA ARG A 20 -29.17 -29.01 -15.01
C ARG A 20 -27.93 -28.92 -15.92
N THR A 21 -28.01 -28.13 -16.99
CA THR A 21 -26.83 -27.37 -17.42
C THR A 21 -26.92 -26.04 -16.71
N GLN A 22 -26.61 -26.08 -15.41
CA GLN A 22 -26.14 -24.90 -14.71
C GLN A 22 -24.91 -24.51 -15.52
N THR A 23 -25.04 -23.52 -16.41
CA THR A 23 -23.91 -22.84 -17.02
C THR A 23 -23.08 -22.37 -15.84
N GLN A 24 -22.11 -23.21 -15.49
CA GLN A 24 -21.11 -22.93 -14.51
C GLN A 24 -20.38 -21.77 -15.15
N VAL A 25 -20.78 -20.56 -14.74
CA VAL A 25 -20.06 -19.32 -15.02
C VAL A 25 -18.68 -19.59 -14.44
N SER A 26 -17.81 -20.10 -15.30
CA SER A 26 -16.43 -20.30 -14.99
C SER A 26 -15.93 -18.93 -14.57
N PRO A 27 -15.22 -18.78 -13.45
CA PRO A 27 -14.56 -17.52 -13.15
C PRO A 27 -13.40 -17.39 -14.13
N THR A 28 -13.71 -17.11 -15.39
CA THR A 28 -12.82 -16.42 -16.30
C THR A 28 -12.34 -15.22 -15.51
N PHE A 29 -11.02 -15.08 -15.33
CA PHE A 29 -10.43 -13.86 -14.76
C PHE A 29 -11.23 -12.68 -15.27
N LEU A 30 -11.81 -11.88 -14.37
CA LEU A 30 -12.80 -10.88 -14.75
C LEU A 30 -12.22 -9.79 -15.71
N PHE A 31 -10.92 -9.81 -16.00
CA PHE A 31 -10.20 -8.72 -16.65
C PHE A 31 -9.25 -9.20 -17.79
N TYR A 32 -8.32 -10.14 -17.59
CA TYR A 32 -7.38 -10.56 -18.64
C TYR A 32 -6.72 -11.93 -18.36
N VAL A 33 -6.03 -12.50 -19.35
CA VAL A 33 -5.23 -13.74 -19.19
C VAL A 33 -3.88 -13.39 -18.55
N PRO A 34 -3.53 -13.95 -17.38
CA PRO A 34 -2.25 -13.65 -16.73
C PRO A 34 -1.05 -14.23 -17.49
N SER A 35 0.02 -13.44 -17.59
CA SER A 35 1.27 -13.82 -18.24
C SER A 35 2.11 -14.74 -17.36
N PHE A 36 2.42 -15.91 -17.89
CA PHE A 36 3.30 -16.89 -17.24
C PHE A 36 4.70 -16.31 -17.01
N ASP A 37 5.31 -15.72 -18.04
CA ASP A 37 6.70 -15.25 -18.00
C ASP A 37 6.87 -14.12 -17.00
N LEU A 38 5.94 -13.16 -16.98
CA LEU A 38 5.99 -12.03 -16.07
C LEU A 38 5.77 -12.45 -14.61
N ALA A 39 4.94 -13.47 -14.36
CA ALA A 39 4.78 -14.04 -13.02
C ALA A 39 6.08 -14.70 -12.53
N VAL A 40 6.78 -15.46 -13.39
CA VAL A 40 8.09 -16.06 -13.05
C VAL A 40 9.13 -15.00 -12.71
N VAL A 41 9.24 -13.95 -13.52
CA VAL A 41 10.15 -12.82 -13.24
C VAL A 41 9.79 -12.17 -11.91
N GLY A 42 8.51 -11.93 -11.65
CA GLY A 42 8.02 -11.39 -10.38
C GLY A 42 8.45 -12.24 -9.17
N ILE A 43 8.31 -13.57 -9.24
CA ILE A 43 8.72 -14.48 -8.16
C ILE A 43 10.21 -14.31 -7.85
N VAL A 44 11.08 -14.31 -8.88
CA VAL A 44 12.54 -14.19 -8.68
C VAL A 44 12.90 -12.84 -8.06
N VAL A 45 12.36 -11.75 -8.59
CA VAL A 45 12.64 -10.39 -8.13
C VAL A 45 12.19 -10.19 -6.69
N PHE A 46 10.92 -10.48 -6.37
CA PHE A 46 10.39 -10.24 -5.03
C PHE A 46 10.97 -11.20 -3.98
N THR A 47 11.32 -12.44 -4.34
CA THR A 47 12.03 -13.36 -3.42
C THR A 47 13.45 -12.85 -3.13
N GLY A 48 14.18 -12.39 -4.15
CA GLY A 48 15.49 -11.79 -3.97
C GLY A 48 15.44 -10.55 -3.07
N LEU A 49 14.48 -9.66 -3.30
CA LEU A 49 14.26 -8.47 -2.47
C LEU A 49 13.87 -8.83 -1.03
N ALA A 50 13.03 -9.85 -0.83
CA ALA A 50 12.67 -10.34 0.50
C ALA A 50 13.91 -10.85 1.26
N ALA A 51 14.78 -11.63 0.60
CA ALA A 51 16.01 -12.11 1.20
C ALA A 51 16.96 -10.96 1.58
N LEU A 52 17.17 -10.00 0.67
CA LEU A 52 18.02 -8.82 0.92
C LEU A 52 17.51 -7.99 2.10
N HIS A 53 16.21 -7.66 2.12
CA HIS A 53 15.61 -6.91 3.22
C HIS A 53 15.67 -7.66 4.55
N THR A 54 15.54 -8.99 4.53
CA THR A 54 15.67 -9.83 5.73
C THR A 54 17.09 -9.77 6.28
N VAL A 55 18.10 -9.99 5.43
CA VAL A 55 19.51 -9.92 5.81
C VAL A 55 19.88 -8.53 6.34
N LEU A 56 19.45 -7.47 5.66
CA LEU A 56 19.68 -6.10 6.10
C LEU A 56 19.02 -5.84 7.45
N SER A 57 17.74 -6.18 7.61
CA SER A 57 16.99 -5.97 8.85
C SER A 57 17.62 -6.67 10.06
N ILE A 58 18.14 -7.89 9.87
CA ILE A 58 18.86 -8.64 10.91
C ILE A 58 20.20 -7.96 11.22
N ARG A 59 20.97 -7.60 10.19
CA ARG A 59 22.32 -7.01 10.35
C ARG A 59 22.28 -5.64 11.03
N THR A 60 21.32 -4.78 10.68
CA THR A 60 21.16 -3.44 11.27
C THR A 60 20.31 -3.44 12.54
N ARG A 61 19.72 -4.59 12.92
CA ARG A 61 18.81 -4.75 14.06
C ARG A 61 17.64 -3.76 14.04
N THR A 62 17.11 -3.49 12.85
CA THR A 62 15.99 -2.56 12.64
C THR A 62 14.67 -3.30 12.70
N VAL A 63 14.03 -3.28 13.87
CA VAL A 63 12.81 -4.06 14.13
C VAL A 63 11.62 -3.55 13.32
N TYR A 64 11.46 -2.23 13.19
CA TYR A 64 10.30 -1.65 12.50
C TYR A 64 10.35 -1.90 10.97
N LEU A 65 11.53 -2.09 10.39
CA LEU A 65 11.70 -2.38 8.95
C LEU A 65 11.40 -3.83 8.58
N THR A 66 11.04 -4.69 9.53
CA THR A 66 10.58 -6.06 9.26
C THR A 66 9.29 -6.14 8.44
N LEU A 67 8.62 -5.01 8.22
CA LEU A 67 7.48 -4.88 7.31
C LEU A 67 7.88 -4.98 5.82
N LEU A 68 9.05 -4.46 5.43
CA LEU A 68 9.55 -4.54 4.05
C LEU A 68 9.76 -5.99 3.55
N PRO A 69 10.47 -6.88 4.28
CA PRO A 69 10.62 -8.26 3.83
C PRO A 69 9.26 -8.99 3.81
N LYS A 70 8.34 -8.68 4.72
CA LYS A 70 6.97 -9.24 4.70
C LYS A 70 6.20 -8.82 3.45
N ALA A 71 6.26 -7.55 3.07
CA ALA A 71 5.65 -7.04 1.85
C ALA A 71 6.19 -7.79 0.61
N ALA A 72 7.53 -7.90 0.51
CA ALA A 72 8.17 -8.62 -0.59
C ALA A 72 7.83 -10.12 -0.62
N MET A 73 7.74 -10.78 0.54
CA MET A 73 7.30 -12.19 0.62
C MET A 73 5.86 -12.37 0.17
N MET A 74 4.96 -11.46 0.55
CA MET A 74 3.57 -11.49 0.12
C MET A 74 3.43 -11.29 -1.39
N MET A 75 4.20 -10.36 -1.97
CA MET A 75 4.27 -10.19 -3.43
C MET A 75 4.77 -11.46 -4.12
N ALA A 76 5.84 -12.07 -3.64
CA ALA A 76 6.37 -13.32 -4.20
C ALA A 76 5.31 -14.44 -4.14
N ALA A 77 4.62 -14.61 -3.01
CA ALA A 77 3.56 -15.59 -2.85
C ALA A 77 2.35 -15.29 -3.76
N GLY A 78 1.96 -14.03 -3.89
CA GLY A 78 0.92 -13.59 -4.83
C GLY A 78 1.29 -13.92 -6.28
N MET A 79 2.55 -13.72 -6.67
CA MET A 79 3.05 -14.08 -8.00
C MET A 79 3.09 -15.60 -8.24
N VAL A 80 3.39 -16.42 -7.22
CA VAL A 80 3.26 -17.89 -7.29
C VAL A 80 1.81 -18.28 -7.54
N LEU A 81 0.85 -17.71 -6.80
CA LEU A 81 -0.57 -18.01 -7.02
C LEU A 81 -1.04 -17.54 -8.39
N ARG A 82 -0.54 -16.40 -8.87
CA ARG A 82 -0.81 -15.91 -10.23
C ARG A 82 -0.29 -16.87 -11.31
N LEU A 83 0.89 -17.46 -11.10
CA LEU A 83 1.46 -18.51 -11.96
C LEU A 83 0.61 -19.79 -11.94
N ILE A 84 0.11 -20.20 -10.79
CA ILE A 84 -0.79 -21.36 -10.70
C ILE A 84 -2.09 -21.07 -11.46
N LEU A 85 -2.65 -19.88 -11.27
CA LEU A 85 -3.92 -19.48 -11.86
C LEU A 85 -3.82 -19.27 -13.39
N SER A 86 -2.63 -18.96 -13.93
CA SER A 86 -2.40 -18.95 -15.38
C SER A 86 -2.45 -20.36 -16.00
N THR A 87 -2.15 -21.40 -15.22
CA THR A 87 -2.27 -22.81 -15.66
C THR A 87 -3.63 -23.43 -15.35
N ASN A 88 -4.33 -22.95 -14.33
CA ASN A 88 -5.63 -23.48 -13.90
C ASN A 88 -6.57 -22.36 -13.47
N THR A 89 -7.30 -21.79 -14.43
CA THR A 89 -8.16 -20.62 -14.25
C THR A 89 -9.44 -20.89 -13.44
N ALA A 90 -9.81 -22.15 -13.19
CA ALA A 90 -11.11 -22.50 -12.61
C ALA A 90 -11.20 -22.33 -11.08
N GLN A 91 -10.11 -21.95 -10.40
CA GLN A 91 -10.05 -21.97 -8.93
C GLN A 91 -10.33 -20.59 -8.30
N THR A 92 -11.59 -20.33 -7.95
CA THR A 92 -12.02 -19.06 -7.30
C THR A 92 -11.27 -18.76 -5.99
N VAL A 93 -10.97 -19.80 -5.19
CA VAL A 93 -10.28 -19.62 -3.89
C VAL A 93 -8.85 -19.14 -4.12
N VAL A 94 -8.13 -19.71 -5.09
CA VAL A 94 -6.76 -19.29 -5.42
C VAL A 94 -6.74 -17.83 -5.89
N PHE A 95 -7.72 -17.44 -6.71
CA PHE A 95 -7.88 -16.05 -7.13
C PHE A 95 -8.06 -15.09 -5.95
N ILE A 96 -8.96 -15.42 -5.02
CA ILE A 96 -9.20 -14.61 -3.81
C ILE A 96 -7.92 -14.44 -3.00
N VAL A 97 -7.21 -15.52 -2.72
CA VAL A 97 -5.97 -15.47 -1.92
C VAL A 97 -4.89 -14.68 -2.66
N MET A 98 -4.76 -14.88 -3.98
CA MET A 98 -3.85 -14.10 -4.82
C MET A 98 -4.15 -12.60 -4.72
N SER A 99 -5.41 -12.18 -4.86
CA SER A 99 -5.81 -10.77 -4.78
C SER A 99 -5.46 -10.14 -3.42
N ILE A 100 -5.64 -10.88 -2.32
CA ILE A 100 -5.23 -10.39 -0.98
C ILE A 100 -3.71 -10.23 -0.92
N LEU A 101 -2.97 -11.27 -1.34
CA LEU A 101 -1.50 -11.28 -1.29
C LEU A 101 -0.85 -10.19 -2.15
N LEU A 102 -1.49 -9.78 -3.24
CA LEU A 102 -1.01 -8.70 -4.10
C LEU A 102 -1.48 -7.31 -3.64
N SER A 103 -2.60 -7.19 -2.92
CA SER A 103 -3.12 -5.88 -2.47
C SER A 103 -2.45 -5.37 -1.19
N VAL A 104 -2.24 -6.25 -0.19
CA VAL A 104 -1.69 -5.89 1.14
C VAL A 104 -0.23 -5.38 1.14
N PRO A 105 0.68 -5.80 0.24
CA PRO A 105 2.06 -5.33 0.23
C PRO A 105 2.21 -3.81 0.19
N GLY A 106 1.41 -3.11 -0.62
CA GLY A 106 1.43 -1.65 -0.69
C GLY A 106 1.18 -0.98 0.66
N SER A 107 0.29 -1.56 1.48
CA SER A 107 0.00 -1.06 2.83
C SER A 107 1.22 -1.19 3.75
N PHE A 108 1.95 -2.30 3.66
CA PHE A 108 3.19 -2.53 4.42
C PHE A 108 4.33 -1.61 3.95
N LEU A 109 4.44 -1.35 2.65
CA LEU A 109 5.38 -0.38 2.10
C LEU A 109 5.05 1.03 2.61
N GLY A 110 3.78 1.45 2.52
CA GLY A 110 3.29 2.74 3.03
C GLY A 110 3.62 2.94 4.51
N MET A 111 3.26 1.97 5.37
CA MET A 111 3.58 2.03 6.79
C MET A 111 5.10 2.13 7.05
N SER A 112 5.91 1.34 6.34
CA SER A 112 7.37 1.38 6.48
C SER A 112 7.95 2.75 6.14
N LEU A 113 7.46 3.37 5.06
CA LEU A 113 7.89 4.69 4.61
C LEU A 113 7.41 5.79 5.55
N MET A 114 6.16 5.75 6.03
CA MET A 114 5.63 6.71 7.01
C MET A 114 6.36 6.62 8.35
N MET A 115 6.69 5.41 8.80
CA MET A 115 7.50 5.18 9.99
C MET A 115 8.92 5.71 9.84
N THR A 116 9.52 5.56 8.66
CA THR A 116 10.86 6.06 8.35
C THR A 116 10.86 7.58 8.24
N TYR A 117 9.87 8.17 7.55
CA TYR A 117 9.66 9.61 7.47
C TYR A 117 9.51 10.23 8.86
N THR A 118 8.64 9.69 9.71
CA THR A 118 8.47 10.22 11.06
C THR A 118 9.80 10.19 11.83
N ARG A 119 10.57 9.10 11.76
CA ARG A 119 11.90 9.03 12.38
C ARG A 119 12.88 10.05 11.80
N LEU A 120 12.86 10.27 10.49
CA LEU A 120 13.66 11.28 9.82
C LEU A 120 13.29 12.69 10.33
N VAL A 121 12.00 13.01 10.42
CA VAL A 121 11.52 14.29 10.98
C VAL A 121 12.01 14.50 12.41
N TRP A 122 11.90 13.47 13.26
CA TRP A 122 12.39 13.54 14.64
C TRP A 122 13.91 13.68 14.74
N TRP A 123 14.65 13.10 13.80
CA TRP A 123 16.10 13.18 13.76
C TRP A 123 16.60 14.54 13.30
N ILE A 124 16.04 15.09 12.21
CA ILE A 124 16.53 16.34 11.63
C ILE A 124 15.93 17.57 12.34
N THR A 125 14.68 17.53 12.82
CA THR A 125 14.00 18.75 13.33
C THR A 125 14.48 19.12 14.74
N PRO A 126 15.03 20.34 14.96
CA PRO A 126 15.32 20.85 16.31
C PRO A 126 14.06 20.95 17.15
N ARG A 127 14.16 20.79 18.48
CA ARG A 127 12.99 20.83 19.38
C ARG A 127 12.16 22.10 19.23
N GLN A 128 12.81 23.26 19.00
CA GLN A 128 12.16 24.56 18.86
C GLN A 128 11.33 24.70 17.58
N HIS A 129 11.49 23.79 16.61
CA HIS A 129 10.81 23.86 15.31
C HIS A 129 9.85 22.68 15.10
N ARG A 130 9.57 21.89 16.15
CA ARG A 130 8.67 20.72 16.12
C ARG A 130 7.20 21.11 16.28
N ASP A 131 6.82 22.25 15.74
CA ASP A 131 5.45 22.78 15.85
C ASP A 131 4.59 22.38 14.66
N THR A 132 3.28 22.30 14.88
CA THR A 132 2.27 21.99 13.85
C THR A 132 2.27 23.02 12.71
N ALA A 133 2.57 24.29 13.00
CA ALA A 133 2.73 25.32 11.97
C ALA A 133 3.86 24.99 10.98
N THR A 134 4.95 24.42 11.49
CA THR A 134 6.12 24.07 10.68
C THR A 134 5.95 22.72 9.99
N LEU A 135 5.32 21.73 10.62
CA LEU A 135 5.26 20.35 10.10
C LEU A 135 3.88 19.90 9.58
N TRP A 136 2.87 20.75 9.64
CA TRP A 136 1.44 20.51 9.31
C TRP A 136 0.71 19.50 10.20
N LEU A 137 1.40 18.49 10.72
CA LEU A 137 0.88 17.57 11.72
C LEU A 137 1.72 17.61 13.00
N PRO A 138 1.17 17.19 14.14
CA PRO A 138 1.95 17.05 15.37
C PRO A 138 2.95 15.89 15.21
N PRO A 139 4.25 16.07 15.49
CA PRO A 139 5.27 15.02 15.34
C PRO A 139 4.95 13.70 16.05
N ALA A 140 4.22 13.76 17.17
CA ALA A 140 3.80 12.58 17.94
C ALA A 140 2.66 11.79 17.27
N PHE A 141 1.81 12.45 16.48
CA PHE A 141 0.62 11.84 15.89
C PHE A 141 0.78 11.52 14.40
N HIS A 142 1.83 12.00 13.73
CA HIS A 142 2.05 11.77 12.28
C HIS A 142 1.87 10.30 11.87
N THR A 143 2.62 9.38 12.49
CA THR A 143 2.53 7.95 12.15
C THR A 143 1.14 7.40 12.41
N VAL A 144 0.53 7.74 13.56
CA VAL A 144 -0.79 7.21 13.93
C VAL A 144 -1.88 7.73 12.98
N CYS A 145 -1.85 9.01 12.64
CA CYS A 145 -2.81 9.60 11.72
C CYS A 145 -2.68 9.03 10.30
N LEU A 146 -1.46 8.98 9.76
CA LEU A 146 -1.24 8.53 8.38
C LEU A 146 -1.45 7.01 8.24
N CYS A 147 -0.85 6.21 9.13
CA CYS A 147 -1.04 4.76 9.09
C CYS A 147 -2.48 4.37 9.47
N GLY A 148 -3.09 5.07 10.42
CA GLY A 148 -4.50 4.84 10.79
C GLY A 148 -5.45 5.16 9.65
N ALA A 149 -5.26 6.30 8.96
CA ALA A 149 -6.07 6.64 7.80
C ALA A 149 -5.88 5.63 6.65
N GLN A 150 -4.66 5.17 6.40
CA GLN A 150 -4.40 4.09 5.44
C GLN A 150 -5.12 2.79 5.83
N MET A 151 -5.05 2.38 7.10
CA MET A 151 -5.74 1.18 7.56
C MET A 151 -7.27 1.27 7.37
N VAL A 152 -7.84 2.47 7.44
CA VAL A 152 -9.26 2.69 7.12
C VAL A 152 -9.53 2.45 5.63
N GLY A 153 -8.71 2.99 4.74
CA GLY A 153 -8.79 2.75 3.29
C GLY A 153 -8.66 1.25 2.96
N ASP A 154 -7.60 0.61 3.45
CA ASP A 154 -7.35 -0.83 3.30
C ASP A 154 -8.54 -1.68 3.78
N SER A 155 -9.15 -1.31 4.91
CA SER A 155 -10.32 -2.00 5.47
C SER A 155 -11.55 -1.85 4.58
N LEU A 156 -11.80 -0.66 4.05
CA LEU A 156 -12.90 -0.41 3.12
C LEU A 156 -12.73 -1.20 1.81
N ILE A 157 -11.50 -1.30 1.30
CA ILE A 157 -11.14 -2.15 0.16
C ILE A 157 -11.47 -3.61 0.46
N LEU A 158 -11.02 -4.11 1.62
CA LEU A 158 -11.28 -5.50 2.02
C LEU A 158 -12.80 -5.79 2.15
N LEU A 159 -13.56 -4.88 2.73
CA LEU A 159 -15.01 -5.02 2.86
C LEU A 159 -15.71 -4.97 1.49
N GLY A 160 -15.34 -4.02 0.63
CA GLY A 160 -15.93 -3.84 -0.71
C GLY A 160 -15.56 -4.94 -1.71
N SER A 161 -14.44 -5.63 -1.50
CA SER A 161 -14.00 -6.75 -2.34
C SER A 161 -14.87 -8.01 -2.22
N GLY A 162 -15.78 -8.07 -1.23
CA GLY A 162 -16.66 -9.22 -1.02
C GLY A 162 -16.00 -10.44 -0.38
N LEU A 163 -14.77 -10.24 0.10
CA LEU A 163 -13.99 -11.24 0.82
C LEU A 163 -14.47 -11.39 2.26
N ALA A 164 -14.92 -10.30 2.88
CA ALA A 164 -15.38 -10.27 4.27
C ALA A 164 -16.90 -10.28 4.42
N ILE A 165 -17.65 -9.62 3.53
CA ILE A 165 -19.11 -9.47 3.62
C ILE A 165 -19.75 -9.87 2.28
N ARG A 166 -20.84 -10.64 2.34
CA ARG A 166 -21.66 -11.01 1.17
C ARG A 166 -23.13 -10.67 1.43
N PRO A 167 -23.83 -9.94 0.54
CA PRO A 167 -23.32 -9.34 -0.70
C PRO A 167 -22.37 -8.16 -0.44
N ALA A 168 -21.37 -8.02 -1.31
CA ALA A 168 -20.32 -7.01 -1.18
C ALA A 168 -20.83 -5.64 -1.66
N PRO A 169 -20.73 -4.57 -0.85
CA PRO A 169 -21.01 -3.24 -1.34
C PRO A 169 -19.79 -2.75 -2.14
N ALA A 170 -19.78 -3.00 -3.45
CA ALA A 170 -18.62 -2.76 -4.32
C ALA A 170 -18.11 -1.30 -4.27
N HIS A 171 -19.01 -0.33 -4.05
CA HIS A 171 -18.67 1.08 -3.84
C HIS A 171 -17.69 1.32 -2.68
N LEU A 172 -17.70 0.47 -1.64
CA LEU A 172 -16.74 0.60 -0.54
C LEU A 172 -15.30 0.36 -1.00
N ALA A 173 -15.08 -0.48 -2.01
CA ALA A 173 -13.73 -0.73 -2.51
C ALA A 173 -13.15 0.51 -3.20
N THR A 174 -13.94 1.19 -4.02
CA THR A 174 -13.51 2.44 -4.67
C THR A 174 -13.36 3.58 -3.67
N VAL A 175 -14.28 3.70 -2.69
CA VAL A 175 -14.14 4.69 -1.61
C VAL A 175 -12.86 4.43 -0.81
N GLY A 176 -12.56 3.17 -0.48
CA GLY A 176 -11.32 2.79 0.20
C GLY A 176 -10.07 3.15 -0.60
N ALA A 177 -10.05 2.83 -1.90
CA ALA A 177 -8.95 3.19 -2.78
C ALA A 177 -8.76 4.71 -2.90
N LEU A 178 -9.86 5.49 -2.91
CA LEU A 178 -9.80 6.96 -2.91
C LEU A 178 -9.20 7.49 -1.61
N VAL A 179 -9.57 6.91 -0.46
CA VAL A 179 -8.98 7.26 0.84
C VAL A 179 -7.47 6.99 0.82
N ASP A 180 -7.03 5.82 0.37
CA ASP A 180 -5.61 5.48 0.30
C ASP A 180 -4.83 6.39 -0.66
N MET A 181 -5.40 6.69 -1.83
CA MET A 181 -4.83 7.64 -2.79
C MET A 181 -4.62 9.02 -2.14
N LEU A 182 -5.62 9.52 -1.40
CA LEU A 182 -5.51 10.79 -0.68
C LEU A 182 -4.44 10.73 0.42
N VAL A 183 -4.37 9.62 1.17
CA VAL A 183 -3.37 9.42 2.22
C VAL A 183 -1.95 9.41 1.63
N TRP A 184 -1.72 8.68 0.54
CA TRP A 184 -0.41 8.65 -0.13
C TRP A 184 -0.05 9.99 -0.77
N GLY A 185 -1.03 10.69 -1.35
CA GLY A 185 -0.85 12.04 -1.89
C GLY A 185 -0.45 13.06 -0.79
N VAL A 186 -1.17 13.06 0.34
CA VAL A 186 -0.84 13.91 1.50
C VAL A 186 0.54 13.54 2.05
N PHE A 187 0.83 12.25 2.21
CA PHE A 187 2.14 11.79 2.65
C PHE A 187 3.27 12.28 1.73
N SER A 188 3.08 12.16 0.41
CA SER A 188 4.06 12.64 -0.58
C SER A 188 4.27 14.16 -0.47
N ALA A 189 3.18 14.93 -0.35
CA ALA A 189 3.27 16.39 -0.14
C ALA A 189 4.01 16.75 1.15
N LEU A 190 3.78 16.03 2.26
CA LEU A 190 4.47 16.23 3.53
C LEU A 190 5.98 15.96 3.41
N VAL A 191 6.37 14.84 2.78
CA VAL A 191 7.78 14.46 2.58
C VAL A 191 8.49 15.49 1.71
N ILE A 192 7.89 15.87 0.57
CA ILE A 192 8.46 16.87 -0.36
C ILE A 192 8.63 18.21 0.34
N ARG A 193 7.60 18.69 1.06
CA ARG A 193 7.65 19.95 1.82
C ARG A 193 8.74 19.91 2.89
N PHE A 194 8.82 18.81 3.65
CA PHE A 194 9.86 18.62 4.65
C PHE A 194 11.26 18.70 4.02
N MET A 195 11.47 18.08 2.85
CA MET A 195 12.72 18.17 2.11
C MET A 195 13.06 19.60 1.67
N PHE A 196 12.08 20.37 1.21
CA PHE A 196 12.29 21.78 0.88
C PHE A 196 12.65 22.62 2.11
N ILE A 197 11.98 22.40 3.25
CA ILE A 197 12.27 23.11 4.51
C ILE A 197 13.68 22.78 4.98
N SER A 198 14.04 21.50 4.95
CA SER A 198 15.34 21.01 5.39
C SER A 198 16.47 21.53 4.48
N ARG A 199 16.26 21.60 3.15
CA ARG A 199 17.25 22.14 2.19
C ARG A 199 17.49 23.64 2.33
N ARG A 200 16.47 24.42 2.71
CA ARG A 200 16.59 25.89 2.88
C ARG A 200 17.44 26.31 4.09
N GLY A 201 18.12 25.37 4.76
CA GLY A 201 19.14 25.69 5.74
C GLY A 201 18.61 26.31 7.03
N ARG A 202 17.32 26.16 7.33
CA ARG A 202 16.74 26.67 8.57
C ARG A 202 17.33 26.02 9.82
N TRP A 203 17.93 24.83 9.68
CA TRP A 203 18.37 24.02 10.80
C TRP A 203 19.89 23.81 10.74
N VAL A 204 20.58 24.21 11.82
CA VAL A 204 22.04 24.12 11.94
C VAL A 204 22.42 22.69 12.35
N MET A 205 22.75 21.87 11.35
CA MET A 205 23.13 20.47 11.54
C MET A 205 24.57 20.23 11.08
N GLU A 206 25.25 19.27 11.71
CA GLU A 206 26.55 18.81 11.25
C GLU A 206 26.46 18.38 9.77
N ARG A 207 27.44 18.77 8.94
CA ARG A 207 27.42 18.52 7.49
C ARG A 207 27.18 17.04 7.16
N ARG A 208 27.85 16.12 7.84
CA ARG A 208 27.70 14.67 7.62
C ARG A 208 26.28 14.16 7.91
N VAL A 209 25.67 14.64 8.98
CA VAL A 209 24.29 14.30 9.37
C VAL A 209 23.33 14.84 8.33
N ARG A 210 23.52 16.10 7.92
CA ARG A 210 22.71 16.74 6.88
C ARG A 210 22.75 15.96 5.57
N ASP A 211 23.93 15.63 5.06
CA ASP A 211 24.07 14.99 3.74
C ASP A 211 23.44 13.59 3.74
N ARG A 212 23.68 12.78 4.78
CA ARG A 212 23.02 11.47 4.97
C ARG A 212 21.51 11.57 5.09
N SER A 213 21.03 12.56 5.84
CA SER A 213 19.59 12.77 6.02
C SER A 213 18.90 13.23 4.73
N MET A 214 19.63 13.96 3.88
CA MET A 214 19.16 14.40 2.57
C MET A 214 19.06 13.25 1.58
N GLU A 215 20.05 12.35 1.54
CA GLU A 215 20.00 11.14 0.71
C GLU A 215 18.76 10.30 1.05
N LEU A 216 18.57 9.99 2.35
CA LEU A 216 17.41 9.23 2.80
C LEU A 216 16.09 9.97 2.51
N GLY A 217 16.04 11.28 2.73
CA GLY A 217 14.85 12.08 2.45
C GLY A 217 14.50 12.19 0.97
N MET A 218 15.50 12.22 0.07
CA MET A 218 15.28 12.12 -1.38
C MET A 218 14.73 10.74 -1.75
N ALA A 219 15.30 9.66 -1.19
CA ALA A 219 14.80 8.31 -1.41
C ALA A 219 13.34 8.18 -0.95
N LEU A 220 12.99 8.73 0.22
CA LEU A 220 11.60 8.77 0.70
C LEU A 220 10.67 9.57 -0.22
N SER A 221 11.14 10.68 -0.79
CA SER A 221 10.34 11.50 -1.71
C SER A 221 10.05 10.75 -3.01
N VAL A 222 11.04 10.06 -3.57
CA VAL A 222 10.84 9.22 -4.76
C VAL A 222 9.89 8.06 -4.45
N ALA A 223 10.08 7.38 -3.32
CA ALA A 223 9.21 6.29 -2.89
C ALA A 223 7.75 6.74 -2.65
N SER A 224 7.53 7.92 -2.05
CA SER A 224 6.18 8.43 -1.80
C SER A 224 5.44 8.81 -3.09
N VAL A 225 6.17 9.31 -4.09
CA VAL A 225 5.60 9.58 -5.43
C VAL A 225 5.23 8.27 -6.13
N LEU A 226 6.09 7.24 -6.06
CA LEU A 226 5.80 5.92 -6.61
C LEU A 226 4.54 5.29 -5.97
N LEU A 227 4.39 5.38 -4.63
CA LEU A 227 3.16 4.96 -3.97
C LEU A 227 1.94 5.76 -4.40
N SER A 228 2.09 7.07 -4.61
CA SER A 228 0.97 7.91 -5.06
C SER A 228 0.50 7.49 -6.46
N ILE A 229 1.42 7.15 -7.38
CA ILE A 229 1.09 6.61 -8.70
C ILE A 229 0.32 5.30 -8.57
N ARG A 230 0.79 4.39 -7.71
CA ARG A 230 0.10 3.14 -7.39
C ARG A 230 -1.33 3.39 -6.86
N GLY A 231 -1.53 4.39 -6.00
CA GLY A 231 -2.85 4.77 -5.48
C GLY A 231 -3.82 5.21 -6.55
N VAL A 232 -3.35 6.00 -7.52
CA VAL A 232 -4.19 6.38 -8.67
C VAL A 232 -4.60 5.14 -9.45
N MET A 233 -3.66 4.23 -9.72
CA MET A 233 -3.96 2.98 -10.44
C MET A 233 -4.95 2.11 -9.69
N GLN A 234 -4.82 1.99 -8.36
CA GLN A 234 -5.72 1.21 -7.53
C GLN A 234 -7.15 1.75 -7.57
N VAL A 235 -7.33 3.08 -7.58
CA VAL A 235 -8.65 3.72 -7.77
C VAL A 235 -9.22 3.34 -9.13
N LEU A 236 -8.45 3.48 -10.20
CA LEU A 236 -8.90 3.14 -11.56
C LEU A 236 -9.30 1.67 -11.69
N GLU A 237 -8.54 0.76 -11.09
CA GLU A 237 -8.85 -0.67 -11.09
C GLU A 237 -10.15 -0.98 -10.34
N LYS A 238 -10.37 -0.39 -9.16
CA LYS A 238 -11.59 -0.62 -8.38
C LYS A 238 -12.83 0.03 -8.99
N ASP A 239 -12.67 1.20 -9.61
CA ASP A 239 -13.75 1.86 -10.36
C ASP A 239 -14.17 1.02 -11.58
N ALA A 240 -13.20 0.52 -12.36
CA ALA A 240 -13.46 -0.40 -13.46
C ALA A 240 -14.18 -1.68 -13.01
N MET A 241 -13.82 -2.23 -11.84
CA MET A 241 -14.49 -3.38 -11.24
C MET A 241 -15.96 -3.08 -10.91
N ILE A 242 -16.28 -1.93 -10.31
CA ILE A 242 -17.67 -1.54 -10.02
C ILE A 242 -18.48 -1.43 -11.31
N TRP A 243 -17.90 -0.76 -12.32
CA TRP A 243 -18.58 -0.56 -13.59
C TRP A 243 -19.03 -1.90 -14.20
N GLN A 244 -18.15 -2.91 -14.16
CA GLN A 244 -18.43 -4.24 -14.70
C GLN A 244 -19.43 -5.05 -13.85
N ILE A 245 -19.41 -4.92 -12.52
CA ILE A 245 -20.41 -5.55 -11.64
C ILE A 245 -21.81 -4.98 -11.91
N ASN A 246 -21.92 -3.67 -12.14
CA ASN A 246 -23.19 -3.00 -12.38
C ASN A 246 -23.73 -3.24 -13.81
N HIS A 247 -22.88 -3.64 -14.76
CA HIS A 247 -23.26 -3.93 -16.15
C HIS A 247 -22.86 -5.36 -16.58
N PRO A 248 -23.49 -6.42 -16.00
CA PRO A 248 -23.09 -7.81 -16.23
C PRO A 248 -23.55 -8.37 -17.57
N SER A 249 -24.67 -7.87 -18.11
CA SER A 249 -25.14 -8.15 -19.46
C SER A 249 -24.44 -7.17 -20.39
N GLY A 250 -23.45 -7.63 -21.17
CA GLY A 250 -22.60 -6.86 -22.08
C GLY A 250 -23.33 -6.14 -23.23
N ILE A 251 -24.43 -5.46 -22.92
CA ILE A 251 -24.92 -4.32 -23.68
C ILE A 251 -23.86 -3.24 -23.46
N HIS A 252 -22.79 -3.33 -24.24
CA HIS A 252 -21.93 -2.18 -24.50
C HIS A 252 -22.83 -1.12 -25.12
N ASP A 253 -23.37 -0.26 -24.27
CA ASP A 253 -23.79 1.05 -24.72
C ASP A 253 -22.53 1.63 -25.38
N GLN A 254 -22.62 1.86 -26.69
CA GLN A 254 -21.48 2.12 -27.60
C GLN A 254 -20.70 3.40 -27.26
N THR A 255 -21.06 4.04 -26.14
CA THR A 255 -20.60 5.32 -25.63
C THR A 255 -19.49 5.20 -24.59
N SER A 256 -19.21 4.02 -24.02
CA SER A 256 -18.13 3.83 -23.05
C SER A 256 -17.23 2.64 -23.43
N PRO A 257 -16.02 2.88 -23.99
CA PRO A 257 -15.08 1.80 -24.27
C PRO A 257 -14.64 1.11 -22.96
N PRO A 258 -14.43 -0.22 -22.96
CA PRO A 258 -13.87 -0.90 -21.79
C PRO A 258 -12.52 -0.26 -21.45
N SER A 259 -12.30 0.02 -20.17
CA SER A 259 -11.06 0.67 -19.75
C SER A 259 -9.86 -0.21 -20.12
N ILE A 260 -8.79 0.38 -20.66
CA ILE A 260 -7.54 -0.34 -20.98
C ILE A 260 -7.00 -1.08 -19.74
N VAL A 261 -7.24 -0.51 -18.56
CA VAL A 261 -6.92 -1.08 -17.25
C VAL A 261 -7.60 -2.43 -17.00
N SER A 262 -8.81 -2.62 -17.53
CA SER A 262 -9.56 -3.87 -17.40
C SER A 262 -9.28 -4.90 -18.49
N THR A 263 -8.74 -4.49 -19.65
CA THR A 263 -8.58 -5.39 -20.81
C THR A 263 -7.17 -5.97 -20.92
N ASP A 264 -6.16 -5.18 -20.54
CA ASP A 264 -4.76 -5.57 -20.66
C ASP A 264 -4.10 -5.75 -19.29
N GLU A 265 -3.15 -6.68 -19.22
CA GLU A 265 -2.39 -6.96 -17.99
C GLU A 265 -1.25 -5.97 -17.75
N TRP A 266 -0.69 -5.37 -18.81
CA TRP A 266 0.51 -4.53 -18.72
C TRP A 266 0.36 -3.34 -17.76
N PRO A 267 -0.80 -2.66 -17.62
CA PRO A 267 -0.94 -1.55 -16.68
C PRO A 267 -0.73 -2.00 -15.23
N THR A 268 -1.19 -3.21 -14.86
CA THR A 268 -0.94 -3.77 -13.53
C THR A 268 0.57 -3.93 -13.28
N TYR A 269 1.33 -4.44 -14.25
CA TYR A 269 2.77 -4.58 -14.08
C TYR A 269 3.49 -3.24 -13.99
N VAL A 270 3.11 -2.27 -14.82
CA VAL A 270 3.81 -0.97 -14.92
C VAL A 270 3.44 -0.02 -13.79
N PHE A 271 2.20 -0.03 -13.32
CA PHE A 271 1.69 0.95 -12.35
C PHE A 271 1.43 0.38 -10.95
N ASP A 272 1.47 -0.94 -10.77
CA ASP A 272 1.36 -1.57 -9.44
C ASP A 272 2.68 -2.28 -9.07
N PHE A 273 3.06 -3.32 -9.81
CA PHE A 273 4.21 -4.16 -9.44
C PHE A 273 5.57 -3.47 -9.61
N LEU A 274 5.77 -2.71 -10.68
CA LEU A 274 7.02 -2.01 -10.94
C LEU A 274 7.29 -0.92 -9.89
N PRO A 275 6.34 -0.03 -9.53
CA PRO A 275 6.51 0.91 -8.42
C PRO A 275 6.87 0.24 -7.10
N ASP A 276 6.19 -0.86 -6.75
CA ASP A 276 6.49 -1.61 -5.51
C ASP A 276 7.90 -2.21 -5.52
N ALA A 277 8.32 -2.80 -6.66
CA ALA A 277 9.68 -3.30 -6.82
C ALA A 277 10.72 -2.17 -6.73
N LEU A 278 10.47 -1.02 -7.37
CA LEU A 278 11.36 0.14 -7.31
C LEU A 278 11.46 0.71 -5.90
N ILE A 279 10.37 0.78 -5.14
CA ILE A 279 10.39 1.20 -3.73
C ILE A 279 11.24 0.22 -2.91
N LEU A 280 11.04 -1.09 -3.09
CA LEU A 280 11.83 -2.10 -2.39
C LEU A 280 13.32 -2.00 -2.73
N ILE A 281 13.68 -1.84 -4.00
CA ILE A 281 15.07 -1.64 -4.45
C ILE A 281 15.65 -0.38 -3.83
N LEU A 282 14.91 0.73 -3.88
CA LEU A 282 15.34 2.00 -3.31
C LEU A 282 15.59 1.89 -1.80
N MET A 283 14.75 1.14 -1.09
CA MET A 283 14.94 0.87 0.34
C MET A 283 16.05 -0.14 0.63
N VAL A 284 16.49 -0.97 -0.33
CA VAL A 284 17.73 -1.76 -0.20
C VAL A 284 18.95 -0.84 -0.32
N VAL A 285 18.96 0.03 -1.33
CA VAL A 285 20.08 0.95 -1.60
C VAL A 285 20.23 1.98 -0.47
N TYR A 286 19.13 2.62 -0.08
CA TYR A 286 19.08 3.64 0.97
C TYR A 286 18.49 3.06 2.26
N PHE A 287 19.04 1.93 2.72
CA PHE A 287 18.48 1.20 3.86
C PHE A 287 18.45 2.06 5.14
N PRO A 288 17.27 2.43 5.68
CA PRO A 288 17.18 3.43 6.74
C PRO A 288 17.94 3.08 8.02
N GLY A 289 18.15 1.78 8.29
CA GLY A 289 18.92 1.29 9.43
C GLY A 289 20.40 1.66 9.44
N ILE A 290 20.96 2.06 8.29
CA ILE A 290 22.35 2.52 8.17
C ILE A 290 22.43 4.04 8.44
N TYR A 291 21.38 4.76 8.12
CA TYR A 291 21.31 6.23 8.20
C TYR A 291 20.84 6.73 9.56
N LEU A 292 19.85 6.07 10.16
CA LEU A 292 19.22 6.51 11.40
C LEU A 292 20.04 6.13 12.64
N PRO A 293 20.09 6.99 13.68
CA PRO A 293 20.76 6.67 14.93
C PRO A 293 20.04 5.52 15.66
N ARG A 294 20.82 4.65 16.34
CA ARG A 294 20.33 3.44 17.03
C ARG A 294 19.09 3.64 17.92
N PRO A 295 18.94 4.74 18.69
CA PRO A 295 17.75 4.95 19.52
C PRO A 295 16.42 5.04 18.74
N LEU A 296 16.48 5.34 17.43
CA LEU A 296 15.30 5.44 16.56
C LEU A 296 14.95 4.14 15.83
N LEU A 297 15.79 3.10 15.95
CA LEU A 297 15.62 1.83 15.23
C LEU A 297 14.65 0.85 15.92
N GLY A 298 14.21 1.16 17.15
CA GLY A 298 13.20 0.40 17.87
C GLY A 298 11.81 0.48 17.24
N PHE A 299 10.91 -0.42 17.66
CA PHE A 299 9.52 -0.44 17.21
C PHE A 299 8.77 0.83 17.64
N TRP A 300 8.90 1.17 18.92
CA TRP A 300 8.44 2.44 19.47
C TRP A 300 9.50 3.51 19.23
N THR A 301 9.10 4.64 18.66
CA THR A 301 9.94 5.85 18.69
C THR A 301 10.22 6.16 20.14
N ALA A 302 11.50 6.27 20.53
CA ALA A 302 11.91 6.67 21.88
C ALA A 302 11.62 8.16 22.13
N SER A 303 10.47 8.67 21.66
CA SER A 303 9.99 10.03 21.87
C SER A 303 9.94 10.37 23.34
N ASP A 304 9.62 9.41 24.20
CA ASP A 304 9.60 9.60 25.66
C ASP A 304 10.99 9.66 26.27
N ARG A 305 11.98 8.91 25.76
CA ARG A 305 13.38 9.09 26.21
C ARG A 305 13.92 10.43 25.75
N LEU A 306 13.67 10.80 24.49
CA LEU A 306 14.07 12.09 23.94
C LEU A 306 13.33 13.27 24.60
N ARG A 307 12.10 13.08 25.08
CA ARG A 307 11.39 14.04 25.93
C ARG A 307 12.04 14.14 27.31
N ARG A 308 12.32 13.01 27.96
CA ARG A 308 12.93 12.96 29.30
C ARG A 308 14.35 13.51 29.34
N GLU A 309 15.17 13.21 28.34
CA GLU A 309 16.51 13.78 28.19
C GLU A 309 16.44 15.30 28.00
N GLY A 310 15.43 15.78 27.26
CA GLY A 310 15.20 17.22 27.10
C GLY A 310 14.74 17.92 28.34
N SER A 311 13.79 17.34 29.07
CA SER A 311 13.35 17.86 30.36
C SER A 311 14.50 17.91 31.38
N ARG A 312 15.43 16.95 31.32
CA ARG A 312 16.64 16.94 32.16
C ARG A 312 17.63 18.05 31.81
N GLU A 313 17.90 18.28 30.53
CA GLU A 313 18.76 19.39 30.09
C GLU A 313 18.18 20.75 30.52
N THR A 314 16.88 20.96 30.32
CA THR A 314 16.22 22.20 30.77
C THR A 314 16.18 22.35 32.29
N ALA A 315 16.06 21.24 33.04
CA ALA A 315 16.11 21.27 34.49
C ALA A 315 17.52 21.59 35.02
N MET A 316 18.58 21.09 34.37
CA MET A 316 19.96 21.41 34.74
C MET A 316 20.31 22.87 34.42
N LEU A 317 19.91 23.37 33.24
CA LEU A 317 20.15 24.76 32.86
C LEU A 317 19.32 25.77 33.66
N GLY A 318 18.12 25.38 34.11
CA GLY A 318 17.28 26.22 34.98
C GLY A 318 17.73 26.25 36.44
N GLY A 319 18.39 25.21 36.93
CA GLY A 319 18.93 25.19 38.29
C GLY A 319 20.18 26.05 38.47
N GLU A 320 21.01 26.16 37.43
CA GLU A 320 22.28 26.92 37.47
C GLU A 320 22.03 28.45 37.52
N SER A 321 20.88 28.92 37.01
CA SER A 321 20.47 30.32 37.08
C SER A 321 19.95 30.76 38.45
N ASP A 322 19.45 29.83 39.28
CA ASP A 322 18.93 30.16 40.62
C ASP A 322 20.05 30.20 41.67
N GLU A 323 21.09 29.35 41.54
CA GLU A 323 22.24 29.37 42.48
C GLU A 323 23.14 30.60 42.31
N THR A 324 23.23 31.16 41.11
CA THR A 324 24.04 32.38 40.87
C THR A 324 23.38 33.66 41.38
N SER A 325 22.06 33.67 41.60
CA SER A 325 21.35 34.81 42.19
C SER A 325 21.36 34.80 43.73
N ALA A 326 21.64 33.67 44.37
CA ALA A 326 21.61 33.53 45.83
C ALA A 326 22.94 33.87 46.53
N GLY A 327 24.03 34.09 45.78
CA GLY A 327 25.37 34.40 46.30
C GLY A 327 25.76 35.87 46.32
N ALA A 328 24.84 36.79 46.01
CA ALA A 328 25.13 38.22 45.82
C ALA A 328 24.59 39.15 46.92
N THR A 329 24.31 38.63 48.13
CA THR A 329 23.90 39.43 49.29
C THR A 329 24.90 39.34 50.44
#